data_AF-A0A7X9DVM7-F1
#
_entry.id   AF-A0A7X9DVM7-F1
#
_cell.length_a   1.000
_cell.length_b   1.000
_cell.length_c   1.000
_cell.angle_alpha   90.00
_cell.angle_beta   90.00
_cell.angle_gamma   90.00
#
_symmetry.space_group_name_H-M   'P 1'
#
loop_
_entity.id
_entity.type
_entity.pdbx_description
1 polymer ?
#
loop_
_entity_poly.entity_id
_entity_poly.type
_entity_poly.pdbx_seq_one_letter_code
_entity_poly.pdbx_strand_id
1 'polypeptide(L)'
;MRRMAAATALLALVLLCCEKEETGPSGPQPIVPPPGQGAAQPAQPGQPAQPTAPAHSAEVQKFLDEAIAAAGGAEKLSALQAITFDSRGTYMGMKFTSTNYLAPDGMRMDIRGDYPMLMVMGEKCFSAAGPVVIPCSAEERANYKLGLILNQAARLVPLRDAAVWELSLDGTKLTVLHKDEGAKGTLAFDPQSKLLVGITYRGKFMGKEGEFVTAYSEHRDFEGLKFPTQVKESFEGQGFADYQQEAFKAVAVDAERLVAPPQVEFGKVSEKKLPAATLACVTHMGPYTGIGAAIEKFMAAVMEKKLPMAGPMMMIYKKAPPQVKDPKKFETEVCLPVAVPAKTKLGKGELRLVAQKPMKVLSLYGQGDYGQKAGEAMGALMKEVAAKKKKPAGPCMQVTFMDPKAYPPEELIFEVVQPIR
;
A
#
# COMPACT_ATOMS: atom_id res chain seq x y z
N MET A 1 13.74 37.18 -18.13
CA MET A 1 14.37 37.34 -16.81
C MET A 1 13.29 37.71 -15.78
N ARG A 2 12.71 36.72 -15.09
CA ARG A 2 11.97 36.81 -13.81
C ARG A 2 11.30 35.46 -13.55
N ARG A 3 11.26 35.09 -12.25
CA ARG A 3 10.72 33.86 -11.61
C ARG A 3 11.74 32.73 -11.39
N MET A 4 12.53 32.90 -10.32
CA MET A 4 12.96 31.80 -9.45
C MET A 4 12.79 32.30 -8.01
N ALA A 5 11.77 31.79 -7.32
CA ALA A 5 11.63 31.88 -5.87
C ALA A 5 10.60 30.83 -5.42
N ALA A 6 10.84 30.29 -4.22
CA ALA A 6 10.04 29.35 -3.44
C ALA A 6 10.25 27.84 -3.74
N ALA A 7 11.19 27.23 -3.01
CA ALA A 7 10.87 26.19 -2.01
C ALA A 7 12.17 25.56 -1.46
N THR A 8 12.83 26.30 -0.55
CA THR A 8 13.85 25.77 0.35
C THR A 8 13.21 25.67 1.72
N ALA A 9 12.82 24.47 2.17
CA ALA A 9 12.49 24.16 3.56
C ALA A 9 12.33 22.64 3.77
N LEU A 10 13.42 21.96 4.14
CA LEU A 10 13.53 21.19 5.38
C LEU A 10 14.97 20.66 5.50
N LEU A 11 15.76 21.29 6.37
CA LEU A 11 17.12 20.91 6.72
C LEU A 11 17.24 21.02 8.25
N ALA A 12 17.44 19.89 8.93
CA ALA A 12 18.01 19.67 10.27
C ALA A 12 17.49 18.30 10.80
N LEU A 13 18.23 17.41 11.45
CA LEU A 13 19.64 17.26 11.81
C LEU A 13 19.73 15.89 12.53
N VAL A 14 20.50 14.91 12.07
CA VAL A 14 21.10 13.89 12.96
C VAL A 14 22.42 13.40 12.37
N LEU A 15 23.53 13.75 13.04
CA LEU A 15 24.83 13.11 12.94
C LEU A 15 25.20 12.60 14.35
N LEU A 16 25.57 11.32 14.40
CA LEU A 16 26.51 10.66 15.33
C LEU A 16 26.12 10.33 16.78
N CYS A 17 26.36 9.03 17.06
CA CYS A 17 26.80 8.38 18.31
C CYS A 17 25.78 8.02 19.41
N CYS A 18 25.68 6.71 19.67
CA CYS A 18 26.02 6.01 20.93
C CYS A 18 26.07 4.51 20.56
N GLU A 19 27.19 3.78 20.60
CA GLU A 19 28.04 3.43 21.74
C GLU A 19 27.27 3.00 22.99
N LYS A 20 27.64 1.82 23.49
CA LYS A 20 27.08 1.13 24.65
C LYS A 20 27.11 2.00 25.90
N GLU A 21 25.99 2.04 26.61
CA GLU A 21 25.98 2.06 28.08
C GLU A 21 24.99 1.00 28.56
N GLU A 22 25.48 0.11 29.42
CA GLU A 22 24.71 -0.88 30.15
C GLU A 22 23.85 -0.17 31.20
N THR A 23 22.53 -0.27 31.07
CA THR A 23 21.60 -0.15 32.20
C THR A 23 20.64 -1.33 32.16
N GLY A 24 20.48 -1.97 33.32
CA GLY A 24 19.84 -3.27 33.48
C GLY A 24 18.35 -3.31 33.13
N PRO A 25 17.75 -4.52 33.02
CA PRO A 25 16.41 -4.69 32.50
C PRO A 25 15.36 -4.43 33.60
N SER A 26 14.58 -3.36 33.46
CA SER A 26 13.22 -3.31 33.99
C SER A 26 12.29 -3.86 32.90
N GLY A 27 11.97 -5.15 33.00
CA GLY A 27 11.05 -5.81 32.07
C GLY A 27 9.64 -5.19 32.12
N PRO A 28 8.95 -5.06 30.98
CA PRO A 28 7.55 -4.65 30.96
C PRO A 28 6.68 -5.74 31.59
N GLN A 29 5.81 -5.34 32.51
CA GLN A 29 4.78 -6.25 33.03
C GLN A 29 3.80 -6.64 31.92
N PRO A 30 3.30 -7.90 31.91
CA PRO A 30 2.33 -8.34 30.93
C PRO A 30 1.01 -7.58 31.09
N ILE A 31 0.59 -6.88 30.04
CA ILE A 31 -0.77 -6.39 29.90
C ILE A 31 -1.65 -7.60 29.62
N VAL A 32 -2.43 -7.99 30.63
CA VAL A 32 -3.48 -9.00 30.49
C VAL A 32 -4.60 -8.39 29.64
N PRO A 33 -4.96 -8.97 28.48
CA PRO A 33 -6.13 -8.51 27.73
C PRO A 33 -7.40 -8.77 28.55
N PRO A 34 -8.38 -7.85 28.59
CA PRO A 34 -9.64 -8.11 29.25
C PRO A 34 -10.34 -9.30 28.56
N PRO A 35 -10.93 -10.23 29.32
CA PRO A 35 -11.58 -11.40 28.76
C PRO A 35 -12.88 -11.00 28.04
N GLY A 36 -12.97 -11.37 26.76
CA GLY A 36 -14.18 -11.78 26.05
C GLY A 36 -15.41 -10.87 26.12
N GLN A 37 -15.61 -10.04 25.10
CA GLN A 37 -16.95 -9.63 24.67
C GLN A 37 -17.40 -10.55 23.53
N GLY A 38 -18.61 -11.12 23.62
CA GLY A 38 -19.24 -11.75 22.45
C GLY A 38 -20.18 -12.93 22.67
N ALA A 39 -20.93 -13.01 23.76
CA ALA A 39 -22.21 -13.72 23.75
C ALA A 39 -23.28 -12.77 24.28
N ALA A 40 -24.30 -12.49 23.47
CA ALA A 40 -25.40 -11.59 23.81
C ALA A 40 -26.07 -12.07 25.11
N GLN A 41 -25.90 -11.29 26.17
CA GLN A 41 -26.53 -11.54 27.45
C GLN A 41 -28.04 -11.21 27.31
N PRO A 42 -28.96 -12.11 27.69
CA PRO A 42 -30.39 -11.84 27.59
C PRO A 42 -30.74 -10.61 28.44
N ALA A 43 -31.50 -9.69 27.85
CA ALA A 43 -31.86 -8.41 28.45
C ALA A 43 -32.48 -8.59 29.84
N GLN A 44 -31.91 -7.92 30.85
CA GLN A 44 -32.49 -7.89 32.19
C GLN A 44 -33.76 -7.01 32.21
N PRO A 45 -34.88 -7.49 32.76
CA PRO A 45 -36.08 -6.67 32.93
C PRO A 45 -35.80 -5.54 33.94
N GLY A 46 -35.87 -4.28 33.49
CA GLY A 46 -35.73 -3.10 34.35
C GLY A 46 -34.61 -2.13 33.98
N GLN A 47 -33.85 -2.38 32.91
CA GLN A 47 -32.91 -1.39 32.39
C GLN A 47 -33.68 -0.18 31.81
N PRO A 48 -33.41 1.07 32.24
CA PRO A 48 -34.02 2.25 31.66
C PRO A 48 -33.76 2.28 30.16
N ALA A 49 -34.79 2.59 29.36
CA ALA A 49 -34.65 2.71 27.92
C ALA A 49 -33.48 3.64 27.58
N GLN A 50 -32.50 3.15 26.83
CA GLN A 50 -31.42 3.99 26.34
C GLN A 50 -32.03 5.15 25.54
N PRO A 51 -31.55 6.40 25.74
CA PRO A 51 -32.03 7.53 24.96
C PRO A 51 -31.90 7.22 23.46
N THR A 52 -33.00 7.21 22.73
CA THR A 52 -32.99 7.08 21.28
C THR A 52 -32.14 8.21 20.69
N ALA A 53 -31.12 7.85 19.92
CA ALA A 53 -30.26 8.82 19.25
C ALA A 53 -31.11 9.80 18.42
N PRO A 54 -30.78 11.10 18.40
CA PRO A 54 -31.52 12.07 17.61
C PRO A 54 -31.42 11.71 16.14
N ALA A 55 -32.57 11.67 15.45
CA ALA A 55 -32.62 11.42 14.01
C ALA A 55 -31.92 12.54 13.22
N HIS A 56 -31.47 12.24 11.99
CA HIS A 56 -30.97 13.25 11.08
C HIS A 56 -32.03 14.32 10.77
N SER A 57 -31.62 15.49 10.27
CA SER A 57 -32.58 16.52 9.83
C SER A 57 -33.50 15.98 8.73
N ALA A 58 -34.75 16.47 8.67
CA ALA A 58 -35.72 16.03 7.67
C ALA A 58 -35.22 16.23 6.23
N GLU A 59 -34.44 17.28 5.99
CA GLU A 59 -33.81 17.55 4.70
C GLU A 59 -32.78 16.47 4.32
N VAL A 60 -31.89 16.10 5.25
CA VAL A 60 -30.90 15.03 5.04
C VAL A 60 -31.59 13.68 4.81
N GLN A 61 -32.63 13.36 5.59
CA GLN A 61 -33.38 12.11 5.41
C GLN A 61 -34.02 12.03 4.02
N LYS A 62 -34.71 13.10 3.61
CA LYS A 62 -35.32 13.17 2.28
C LYS A 62 -34.28 13.01 1.16
N PHE A 63 -33.13 13.69 1.28
CA PHE A 63 -32.04 13.57 0.32
C PHE A 63 -31.49 12.13 0.24
N LEU A 64 -31.26 11.49 1.39
CA LEU A 64 -30.81 10.10 1.45
C LEU A 64 -31.82 9.16 0.81
N ASP A 65 -33.11 9.34 1.05
CA ASP A 65 -34.15 8.51 0.45
C ASP A 65 -34.19 8.63 -1.08
N GLU A 66 -34.05 9.85 -1.61
CA GLU A 66 -33.95 10.09 -3.06
C GLU A 66 -32.68 9.43 -3.66
N ALA A 67 -31.53 9.56 -2.99
CA ALA A 67 -30.28 8.96 -3.44
C ALA A 67 -30.31 7.41 -3.38
N ILE A 68 -30.88 6.85 -2.31
CA ILE A 68 -31.08 5.40 -2.14
C ILE A 68 -32.02 4.87 -3.22
N ALA A 69 -33.12 5.57 -3.50
CA ALA A 69 -34.04 5.19 -4.56
C ALA A 69 -33.35 5.21 -5.94
N ALA A 70 -32.58 6.26 -6.24
CA ALA A 70 -31.82 6.37 -7.49
C ALA A 70 -30.77 5.26 -7.66
N ALA A 71 -30.13 4.84 -6.56
CA ALA A 71 -29.11 3.79 -6.56
C ALA A 71 -29.70 2.35 -6.67
N GLY A 72 -31.03 2.19 -6.62
CA GLY A 72 -31.71 0.89 -6.80
C GLY A 72 -32.60 0.47 -5.63
N GLY A 73 -32.72 1.30 -4.60
CA GLY A 73 -33.62 1.11 -3.46
C GLY A 73 -32.96 0.45 -2.25
N ALA A 74 -33.54 0.73 -1.07
CA ALA A 74 -32.98 0.32 0.22
C ALA A 74 -32.86 -1.21 0.35
N GLU A 75 -33.86 -1.96 -0.11
CA GLU A 75 -33.89 -3.43 -0.01
C GLU A 75 -32.70 -4.07 -0.74
N LYS A 76 -32.46 -3.69 -2.00
CA LYS A 76 -31.36 -4.22 -2.81
C LYS A 76 -30.00 -3.78 -2.29
N LEU A 77 -29.87 -2.53 -1.86
CA LEU A 77 -28.63 -2.02 -1.27
C LEU A 77 -28.31 -2.73 0.06
N SER A 78 -29.33 -3.04 0.86
CA SER A 78 -29.16 -3.76 2.13
C SER A 78 -28.83 -5.24 1.93
N ALA A 79 -29.35 -5.85 0.85
CA ALA A 79 -29.03 -7.22 0.46
C ALA A 79 -27.57 -7.38 -0.02
N LEU A 80 -26.92 -6.28 -0.42
CA LEU A 80 -25.55 -6.27 -0.91
C LEU A 80 -24.54 -6.37 0.25
N GLN A 81 -24.28 -7.59 0.70
CA GLN A 81 -23.31 -7.83 1.76
C GLN A 81 -21.88 -7.62 1.24
N ALA A 82 -21.51 -8.30 0.16
CA ALA A 82 -20.23 -8.14 -0.51
C ALA A 82 -20.39 -8.13 -2.03
N ILE A 83 -19.39 -7.59 -2.72
CA ILE A 83 -19.32 -7.57 -4.18
C ILE A 83 -17.98 -8.04 -4.68
N THR A 84 -17.99 -8.66 -5.86
CA THR A 84 -16.80 -8.81 -6.69
C THR A 84 -16.96 -8.04 -7.99
N PHE A 85 -15.87 -7.49 -8.51
CA PHE A 85 -15.83 -6.86 -9.83
C PHE A 85 -14.42 -6.93 -10.38
N ASP A 86 -14.31 -6.95 -11.69
CA ASP A 86 -13.01 -6.80 -12.36
C ASP A 86 -12.77 -5.32 -12.68
N SER A 87 -11.51 -4.91 -12.66
CA SER A 87 -11.10 -3.58 -13.09
C SER A 87 -10.02 -3.65 -14.15
N ARG A 88 -9.98 -2.63 -15.01
CA ARG A 88 -8.88 -2.43 -15.97
C ARG A 88 -8.60 -0.95 -16.14
N GLY A 89 -7.33 -0.57 -16.17
CA GLY A 89 -6.99 0.84 -16.32
C GLY A 89 -5.53 1.13 -16.09
N THR A 90 -5.27 2.31 -15.56
CA THR A 90 -3.93 2.78 -15.23
C THR A 90 -3.83 3.20 -13.78
N TYR A 91 -2.72 2.86 -13.14
CA TYR A 91 -2.33 3.32 -11.81
C TYR A 91 -0.90 3.84 -11.90
N MET A 92 -0.69 5.12 -11.58
CA MET A 92 0.59 5.82 -11.71
C MET A 92 1.22 5.64 -13.11
N GLY A 93 0.37 5.61 -14.15
CA GLY A 93 0.77 5.40 -15.54
C GLY A 93 1.01 3.94 -15.95
N MET A 94 0.98 3.00 -15.01
CA MET A 94 1.14 1.57 -15.28
C MET A 94 -0.22 0.94 -15.60
N LYS A 95 -0.27 0.12 -16.65
CA LYS A 95 -1.50 -0.60 -16.99
C LYS A 95 -1.71 -1.74 -16.00
N PHE A 96 -2.94 -1.92 -15.57
CA PHE A 96 -3.31 -3.05 -14.72
C PHE A 96 -4.67 -3.61 -15.10
N THR A 97 -4.87 -4.85 -14.71
CA THR A 97 -6.18 -5.46 -14.53
C THR A 97 -6.27 -5.94 -13.09
N SER A 98 -7.45 -6.00 -12.49
CA SER A 98 -7.60 -6.59 -11.16
C SER A 98 -8.91 -7.33 -11.03
N THR A 99 -8.93 -8.32 -10.13
CA THR A 99 -10.18 -8.86 -9.57
C THR A 99 -10.31 -8.33 -8.16
N ASN A 100 -11.45 -7.73 -7.84
CA ASN A 100 -11.69 -7.03 -6.60
C ASN A 100 -12.79 -7.74 -5.82
N TYR A 101 -12.69 -7.66 -4.51
CA TYR A 101 -13.69 -8.12 -3.55
C TYR A 101 -13.86 -7.03 -2.50
N LEU A 102 -15.09 -6.60 -2.25
CA LEU A 102 -15.41 -5.56 -1.27
C LEU A 102 -16.53 -6.06 -0.36
N ALA A 103 -16.20 -6.19 0.92
CA ALA A 103 -17.09 -6.55 2.02
C ALA A 103 -17.21 -5.38 3.00
N PRO A 104 -18.09 -5.44 4.01
CA PRO A 104 -18.19 -4.38 5.01
C PRO A 104 -16.90 -4.25 5.83
N ASP A 105 -16.28 -5.36 6.18
CA ASP A 105 -15.12 -5.46 7.07
C ASP A 105 -13.76 -5.44 6.34
N GLY A 106 -13.77 -5.41 5.00
CA GLY A 106 -12.54 -5.34 4.25
C GLY A 106 -12.69 -5.38 2.75
N MET A 107 -11.56 -5.26 2.07
CA MET A 107 -11.45 -5.40 0.64
C MET A 107 -10.20 -6.17 0.26
N ARG A 108 -10.27 -6.82 -0.91
CA ARG A 108 -9.16 -7.49 -1.56
C ARG A 108 -9.09 -7.04 -3.00
N MET A 109 -7.87 -6.81 -3.47
CA MET A 109 -7.59 -6.53 -4.87
C MET A 109 -6.44 -7.42 -5.35
N ASP A 110 -6.73 -8.32 -6.28
CA ASP A 110 -5.76 -9.15 -6.99
C ASP A 110 -5.34 -8.45 -8.29
N ILE A 111 -4.27 -7.65 -8.23
CA ILE A 111 -3.72 -6.91 -9.36
C ILE A 111 -2.87 -7.83 -10.25
N ARG A 112 -3.12 -7.76 -11.56
CA ARG A 112 -2.37 -8.43 -12.63
C ARG A 112 -1.87 -7.39 -13.62
N GLY A 113 -0.74 -7.68 -14.27
CA GLY A 113 -0.14 -6.81 -15.28
C GLY A 113 1.37 -6.72 -15.11
N ASP A 114 1.91 -5.52 -15.33
CA ASP A 114 3.36 -5.26 -15.27
C ASP A 114 3.93 -5.42 -13.85
N TYR A 115 3.09 -5.24 -12.83
CA TYR A 115 3.45 -5.41 -11.42
C TYR A 115 2.34 -6.15 -10.67
N PRO A 116 2.31 -7.49 -10.71
CA PRO A 116 1.29 -8.27 -10.03
C PRO A 116 1.44 -8.14 -8.51
N MET A 117 0.34 -7.81 -7.85
CA MET A 117 0.28 -7.59 -6.41
C MET A 117 -1.09 -8.03 -5.88
N LEU A 118 -1.10 -8.63 -4.70
CA LEU A 118 -2.31 -8.77 -3.91
C LEU A 118 -2.33 -7.65 -2.87
N MET A 119 -3.46 -6.95 -2.72
CA MET A 119 -3.69 -6.06 -1.59
C MET A 119 -4.92 -6.51 -0.83
N VAL A 120 -4.83 -6.51 0.50
CA VAL A 120 -5.95 -6.77 1.40
C VAL A 120 -5.98 -5.71 2.48
N MET A 121 -7.16 -5.16 2.70
CA MET A 121 -7.45 -4.18 3.75
C MET A 121 -8.62 -4.70 4.57
N GLY A 122 -8.55 -4.58 5.88
CA GLY A 122 -9.58 -5.01 6.81
C GLY A 122 -9.03 -4.97 8.22
N GLU A 123 -9.46 -5.89 9.09
CA GLU A 123 -8.84 -6.07 10.41
C GLU A 123 -7.33 -6.30 10.30
N LYS A 124 -6.93 -7.13 9.32
CA LYS A 124 -5.54 -7.28 8.88
C LYS A 124 -5.36 -6.54 7.58
N CYS A 125 -4.22 -5.85 7.46
CA CYS A 125 -3.86 -5.13 6.25
C CYS A 125 -2.48 -5.59 5.79
N PHE A 126 -2.40 -6.00 4.52
CA PHE A 126 -1.15 -6.40 3.90
C PHE A 126 -1.20 -6.24 2.37
N SER A 127 -0.02 -6.14 1.78
CA SER A 127 0.20 -6.38 0.36
C SER A 127 1.05 -7.63 0.18
N ALA A 128 0.98 -8.28 -0.98
CA ALA A 128 1.90 -9.34 -1.33
C ALA A 128 2.44 -9.12 -2.74
N ALA A 129 3.77 -9.14 -2.85
CA ALA A 129 4.50 -9.02 -4.10
C ALA A 129 5.26 -10.32 -4.35
N GLY A 130 4.70 -11.18 -5.19
CA GLY A 130 5.18 -12.56 -5.31
C GLY A 130 4.99 -13.33 -4.01
N PRO A 131 6.03 -13.99 -3.46
CA PRO A 131 5.89 -14.80 -2.24
C PRO A 131 5.97 -13.98 -0.95
N VAL A 132 6.36 -12.69 -1.02
CA VAL A 132 6.56 -11.86 0.17
C VAL A 132 5.27 -11.15 0.53
N VAL A 133 4.82 -11.36 1.77
CA VAL A 133 3.70 -10.62 2.38
C VAL A 133 4.27 -9.47 3.19
N ILE A 134 3.77 -8.26 2.94
CA ILE A 134 4.20 -7.03 3.58
C ILE A 134 3.01 -6.50 4.37
N PRO A 135 3.07 -6.47 5.71
CA PRO A 135 2.01 -5.83 6.48
C PRO A 135 1.93 -4.35 6.10
N CYS A 136 0.75 -3.75 6.10
CA CYS A 136 0.63 -2.31 5.90
C CYS A 136 1.30 -1.57 7.06
N SER A 137 1.95 -0.45 6.79
CA SER A 137 2.44 0.48 7.82
C SER A 137 1.29 1.06 8.64
N ALA A 138 1.60 1.67 9.78
CA ALA A 138 0.59 2.34 10.62
C ALA A 138 -0.16 3.44 9.85
N GLU A 139 0.56 4.20 9.01
CA GLU A 139 -0.02 5.23 8.14
C GLU A 139 -0.99 4.62 7.12
N GLU A 140 -0.55 3.58 6.39
CA GLU A 140 -1.39 2.89 5.42
C GLU A 140 -2.65 2.32 6.07
N ARG A 141 -2.53 1.67 7.23
CA ARG A 141 -3.69 1.15 7.98
C ARG A 141 -4.70 2.25 8.32
N ALA A 142 -4.24 3.41 8.77
CA ALA A 142 -5.12 4.54 9.09
C ALA A 142 -5.85 5.06 7.84
N ASN A 143 -5.13 5.23 6.72
CA ASN A 143 -5.73 5.67 5.46
C ASN A 143 -6.73 4.66 4.90
N TYR A 144 -6.40 3.36 4.95
CA TYR A 144 -7.29 2.31 4.47
C TYR A 144 -8.53 2.17 5.34
N LYS A 145 -8.40 2.30 6.66
CA LYS A 145 -9.55 2.32 7.57
C LYS A 145 -10.52 3.46 7.20
N LEU A 146 -9.99 4.66 6.98
CA LEU A 146 -10.78 5.81 6.53
C LEU A 146 -11.45 5.52 5.17
N GLY A 147 -10.70 4.99 4.20
CA GLY A 147 -11.24 4.62 2.88
C GLY A 147 -12.34 3.57 2.96
N LEU A 148 -12.19 2.54 3.79
CA LEU A 148 -13.20 1.50 4.00
C LEU A 148 -14.49 2.07 4.61
N ILE A 149 -14.38 2.91 5.65
CA ILE A 149 -15.53 3.56 6.28
C ILE A 149 -16.27 4.46 5.28
N LEU A 150 -15.55 5.21 4.45
CA LEU A 150 -16.18 6.05 3.42
C LEU A 150 -16.77 5.22 2.27
N ASN A 151 -16.21 4.06 1.95
CA ASN A 151 -16.84 3.11 1.03
C ASN A 151 -18.12 2.49 1.60
N GLN A 152 -18.19 2.26 2.92
CA GLN A 152 -19.44 1.87 3.57
C GLN A 152 -20.49 2.99 3.50
N ALA A 153 -20.08 4.24 3.75
CA ALA A 153 -20.94 5.42 3.58
C ALA A 153 -21.49 5.54 2.15
N ALA A 154 -20.67 5.23 1.15
CA ALA A 154 -21.06 5.22 -0.26
C ALA A 154 -22.16 4.19 -0.61
N ARG A 155 -22.41 3.21 0.26
CA ARG A 155 -23.57 2.27 0.13
C ARG A 155 -24.90 2.90 0.55
N LEU A 156 -24.88 4.13 1.08
CA LEU A 156 -26.01 4.99 1.45
C LEU A 156 -26.88 4.48 2.61
N VAL A 157 -27.29 3.21 2.62
CA VAL A 157 -28.15 2.63 3.67
C VAL A 157 -27.55 2.78 5.07
N PRO A 158 -26.24 2.53 5.30
CA PRO A 158 -25.65 2.70 6.63
C PRO A 158 -25.78 4.13 7.18
N LEU A 159 -25.88 5.14 6.30
CA LEU A 159 -26.01 6.54 6.71
C LEU A 159 -27.36 6.88 7.34
N ARG A 160 -28.33 5.96 7.37
CA ARG A 160 -29.59 6.17 8.11
C ARG A 160 -29.42 6.03 9.62
N ASP A 161 -28.36 5.36 10.07
CA ASP A 161 -28.09 5.18 11.49
C ASP A 161 -27.45 6.44 12.09
N ALA A 162 -28.31 7.30 12.65
CA ALA A 162 -27.89 8.53 13.30
C ALA A 162 -27.11 8.31 14.60
N ALA A 163 -27.08 7.09 15.17
CA ALA A 163 -26.21 6.77 16.29
C ALA A 163 -24.75 6.66 15.85
N VAL A 164 -24.51 6.19 14.62
CA VAL A 164 -23.17 5.97 14.05
C VAL A 164 -22.69 7.17 13.24
N TRP A 165 -23.59 7.80 12.48
CA TRP A 165 -23.24 8.85 11.53
C TRP A 165 -23.72 10.23 11.96
N GLU A 166 -22.89 11.23 11.71
CA GLU A 166 -23.28 12.63 11.68
C GLU A 166 -23.22 13.14 10.23
N LEU A 167 -24.28 13.82 9.81
CA LEU A 167 -24.50 14.20 8.42
C LEU A 167 -24.83 15.68 8.31
N SER A 168 -24.28 16.33 7.28
CA SER A 168 -24.63 17.71 6.90
C SER A 168 -24.71 17.83 5.39
N LEU A 169 -25.78 18.48 4.89
CA LEU A 169 -26.05 18.62 3.47
C LEU A 169 -25.81 20.07 3.03
N ASP A 170 -25.07 20.24 1.93
CA ASP A 170 -24.88 21.50 1.22
C ASP A 170 -25.16 21.26 -0.28
N GLY A 171 -26.38 21.54 -0.71
CA GLY A 171 -26.84 21.28 -2.07
C GLY A 171 -26.83 19.78 -2.40
N THR A 172 -25.88 19.34 -3.24
CA THR A 172 -25.71 17.93 -3.61
C THR A 172 -24.48 17.28 -2.96
N LYS A 173 -23.89 17.94 -1.97
CA LYS A 173 -22.74 17.44 -1.21
C LYS A 173 -23.18 17.04 0.20
N LEU A 174 -23.02 15.76 0.51
CA LEU A 174 -23.29 15.22 1.83
C LEU A 174 -21.98 15.03 2.57
N THR A 175 -21.72 15.87 3.58
CA THR A 175 -20.62 15.65 4.52
C THR A 175 -21.02 14.54 5.48
N VAL A 176 -20.15 13.55 5.64
CA VAL A 176 -20.33 12.40 6.53
C VAL A 176 -19.22 12.36 7.57
N LEU A 177 -19.58 12.03 8.81
CA LEU A 177 -18.66 11.78 9.91
C LEU A 177 -19.08 10.51 10.65
N HIS A 178 -18.21 9.51 10.70
CA HIS A 178 -18.39 8.34 11.55
C HIS A 178 -17.99 8.70 12.98
N LYS A 179 -18.93 8.68 13.92
CA LYS A 179 -18.73 9.22 15.28
C LYS A 179 -17.66 8.48 16.07
N ASP A 180 -17.67 7.15 16.00
CA ASP A 180 -16.73 6.33 16.79
C ASP A 180 -15.30 6.33 16.23
N GLU A 181 -15.17 6.56 14.92
CA GLU A 181 -13.91 6.40 14.20
C GLU A 181 -13.28 7.74 13.79
N GLY A 182 -14.02 8.84 13.94
CA GLY A 182 -13.60 10.18 13.50
C GLY A 182 -13.42 10.31 11.98
N ALA A 183 -13.84 9.30 11.21
CA ALA A 183 -13.66 9.26 9.77
C ALA A 183 -14.61 10.25 9.10
N LYS A 184 -14.04 11.27 8.44
CA LYS A 184 -14.78 12.35 7.80
C LYS A 184 -14.52 12.42 6.30
N GLY A 185 -15.58 12.62 5.52
CA GLY A 185 -15.49 12.83 4.08
C GLY A 185 -16.73 13.53 3.53
N THR A 186 -16.73 13.75 2.22
CA THR A 186 -17.83 14.34 1.48
C THR A 186 -18.21 13.41 0.33
N LEU A 187 -19.49 13.05 0.27
CA LEU A 187 -20.10 12.35 -0.85
C LEU A 187 -20.73 13.39 -1.78
N ALA A 188 -20.35 13.40 -3.05
CA ALA A 188 -20.88 14.32 -4.05
C ALA A 188 -21.88 13.58 -4.95
N PHE A 189 -23.04 14.18 -5.19
CA PHE A 189 -24.11 13.59 -6.00
C PHE A 189 -24.44 14.45 -7.22
N ASP A 190 -24.86 13.79 -8.29
CA ASP A 190 -25.38 14.46 -9.47
C ASP A 190 -26.77 15.09 -9.16
N PRO A 191 -27.00 16.38 -9.47
CA PRO A 191 -28.23 17.07 -9.10
C PRO A 191 -29.50 16.49 -9.74
N GLN A 192 -29.38 15.86 -10.92
CA GLN A 192 -30.52 15.36 -11.68
C GLN A 192 -30.82 13.89 -11.36
N SER A 193 -29.84 13.03 -11.51
CA SER A 193 -29.97 11.58 -11.31
C SER A 193 -29.90 11.16 -9.85
N LYS A 194 -29.38 12.02 -8.95
CA LYS A 194 -29.13 11.72 -7.53
C LYS A 194 -28.13 10.58 -7.30
N LEU A 195 -27.38 10.17 -8.33
CA LEU A 195 -26.34 9.15 -8.22
C LEU A 195 -25.05 9.73 -7.65
N LEU A 196 -24.30 8.91 -6.93
CA LEU A 196 -23.02 9.27 -6.33
C LEU A 196 -21.97 9.49 -7.44
N VAL A 197 -21.43 10.71 -7.55
CA VAL A 197 -20.41 11.09 -8.54
C VAL A 197 -19.02 11.28 -7.94
N GLY A 198 -18.87 11.18 -6.62
CA GLY A 198 -17.54 11.11 -6.02
C GLY A 198 -17.50 11.11 -4.51
N ILE A 199 -16.28 10.89 -4.00
CA ILE A 199 -15.92 10.90 -2.58
C ILE A 199 -14.67 11.78 -2.43
N THR A 200 -14.69 12.66 -1.43
CA THR A 200 -13.54 13.48 -1.07
C THR A 200 -13.22 13.32 0.41
N TYR A 201 -11.95 13.17 0.76
CA TYR A 201 -11.51 13.12 2.16
C TYR A 201 -10.05 13.55 2.29
N ARG A 202 -9.62 13.84 3.52
CA ARG A 202 -8.21 14.16 3.81
C ARG A 202 -7.51 12.94 4.40
N GLY A 203 -6.31 12.65 3.92
CA GLY A 203 -5.49 11.53 4.40
C GLY A 203 -4.02 11.76 4.06
N LYS A 204 -3.21 10.73 4.25
CA LYS A 204 -1.80 10.75 3.85
C LYS A 204 -1.58 9.92 2.58
N PHE A 205 -0.80 10.43 1.64
CA PHE A 205 -0.35 9.69 0.47
C PHE A 205 1.15 9.91 0.30
N MET A 206 1.92 8.82 0.29
CA MET A 206 3.39 8.87 0.18
C MET A 206 4.02 9.82 1.22
N GLY A 207 3.57 9.75 2.48
CA GLY A 207 4.07 10.57 3.58
C GLY A 207 3.63 12.05 3.56
N LYS A 208 2.76 12.45 2.63
CA LYS A 208 2.20 13.81 2.55
C LYS A 208 0.74 13.81 2.93
N GLU A 209 0.34 14.71 3.83
CA GLU A 209 -1.07 14.99 4.06
C GLU A 209 -1.67 15.76 2.89
N GLY A 210 -2.89 15.41 2.51
CA GLY A 210 -3.61 16.08 1.44
C GLY A 210 -5.01 15.53 1.22
N GLU A 211 -5.65 16.04 0.18
CA GLU A 211 -6.99 15.68 -0.24
C GLU A 211 -6.97 14.54 -1.27
N PHE A 212 -7.70 13.48 -0.97
CA PHE A 212 -8.07 12.43 -1.92
C PHE A 212 -9.41 12.75 -2.55
N VAL A 213 -9.50 12.56 -3.87
CA VAL A 213 -10.75 12.64 -4.63
C VAL A 213 -10.90 11.39 -5.45
N THR A 214 -11.99 10.67 -5.23
CA THR A 214 -12.47 9.59 -6.11
C THR A 214 -13.66 10.12 -6.89
N ALA A 215 -13.53 10.27 -8.21
CA ALA A 215 -14.58 10.70 -9.10
C ALA A 215 -15.19 9.49 -9.82
N TYR A 216 -16.51 9.45 -9.88
CA TYR A 216 -17.30 8.39 -10.47
C TYR A 216 -18.06 8.91 -11.68
N SER A 217 -18.08 8.12 -12.76
CA SER A 217 -18.90 8.37 -13.93
C SER A 217 -19.39 7.07 -14.57
N GLU A 218 -20.25 7.20 -15.58
CA GLU A 218 -20.82 6.07 -16.33
C GLU A 218 -21.52 5.04 -15.44
N HIS A 219 -22.66 5.41 -14.85
CA HIS A 219 -23.43 4.48 -14.03
C HIS A 219 -24.14 3.44 -14.90
N ARG A 220 -23.99 2.16 -14.56
CA ARG A 220 -24.68 1.05 -15.22
C ARG A 220 -25.56 0.30 -14.25
N ASP A 221 -26.59 -0.32 -14.82
CA ASP A 221 -27.47 -1.21 -14.08
C ASP A 221 -26.81 -2.57 -13.85
N PHE A 222 -26.86 -3.05 -12.62
CA PHE A 222 -26.48 -4.38 -12.23
C PHE A 222 -27.53 -4.93 -11.26
N GLU A 223 -28.37 -5.85 -11.71
CA GLU A 223 -29.47 -6.43 -10.91
C GLU A 223 -30.43 -5.34 -10.34
N GLY A 224 -30.56 -4.22 -11.07
CA GLY A 224 -31.33 -3.04 -10.68
C GLY A 224 -30.67 -2.17 -9.61
N LEU A 225 -29.38 -2.37 -9.32
CA LEU A 225 -28.53 -1.41 -8.61
C LEU A 225 -27.75 -0.58 -9.62
N LYS A 226 -27.50 0.70 -9.32
CA LYS A 226 -26.65 1.57 -10.16
C LYS A 226 -25.24 1.62 -9.59
N PHE A 227 -24.27 1.12 -10.35
CA PHE A 227 -22.85 1.21 -10.00
C PHE A 227 -22.10 2.10 -10.99
N PRO A 228 -21.15 2.91 -10.52
CA PRO A 228 -20.25 3.61 -11.43
C PRO A 228 -19.32 2.61 -12.12
N THR A 229 -19.08 2.79 -13.41
CA THR A 229 -18.20 1.90 -14.19
C THR A 229 -16.91 2.57 -14.63
N GLN A 230 -16.80 3.88 -14.45
CA GLN A 230 -15.58 4.63 -14.67
C GLN A 230 -15.19 5.34 -13.36
N VAL A 231 -13.96 5.11 -12.92
CA VAL A 231 -13.40 5.67 -11.69
C VAL A 231 -12.12 6.42 -11.99
N LYS A 232 -11.95 7.59 -11.37
CA LYS A 232 -10.71 8.37 -11.41
C LYS A 232 -10.33 8.79 -10.02
N GLU A 233 -9.08 8.56 -9.65
CA GLU A 233 -8.57 8.92 -8.33
C GLU A 233 -7.45 9.96 -8.47
N SER A 234 -7.49 10.96 -7.61
CA SER A 234 -6.47 12.01 -7.55
C SER A 234 -6.13 12.37 -6.11
N PHE A 235 -4.90 12.85 -5.92
CA PHE A 235 -4.40 13.38 -4.66
C PHE A 235 -3.89 14.78 -4.90
N GLU A 236 -4.39 15.77 -4.16
CA GLU A 236 -4.08 17.20 -4.38
C GLU A 236 -4.30 17.63 -5.84
N GLY A 237 -5.38 17.11 -6.45
CA GLY A 237 -5.73 17.35 -7.86
C GLY A 237 -4.85 16.63 -8.89
N GLN A 238 -3.78 15.95 -8.47
CA GLN A 238 -2.96 15.13 -9.34
C GLN A 238 -3.55 13.72 -9.47
N GLY A 239 -4.06 13.40 -10.66
CA GLY A 239 -4.59 12.08 -10.97
C GLY A 239 -3.52 10.99 -10.87
N PHE A 240 -3.83 9.90 -10.17
CA PHE A 240 -2.97 8.73 -10.02
C PHE A 240 -3.65 7.42 -10.43
N ALA A 241 -4.98 7.35 -10.55
CA ALA A 241 -5.66 6.20 -11.11
C ALA A 241 -6.79 6.60 -12.07
N ASP A 242 -6.94 5.84 -13.16
CA ASP A 242 -8.05 5.96 -14.11
C ASP A 242 -8.37 4.55 -14.61
N TYR A 243 -9.54 4.02 -14.23
CA TYR A 243 -9.91 2.64 -14.52
C TYR A 243 -11.41 2.44 -14.72
N GLN A 244 -11.73 1.41 -15.51
CA GLN A 244 -13.08 0.90 -15.68
C GLN A 244 -13.32 -0.27 -14.73
N GLN A 245 -14.52 -0.35 -14.18
CA GLN A 245 -15.04 -1.47 -13.40
C GLN A 245 -16.07 -2.24 -14.23
N GLU A 246 -15.98 -3.56 -14.21
CA GLU A 246 -16.82 -4.47 -14.97
C GLU A 246 -17.10 -5.77 -14.22
N ALA A 247 -17.98 -6.62 -14.77
CA ALA A 247 -18.27 -7.94 -14.24
C ALA A 247 -18.68 -7.97 -12.74
N PHE A 248 -19.45 -6.96 -12.29
CA PHE A 248 -20.01 -6.91 -10.95
C PHE A 248 -20.81 -8.18 -10.63
N LYS A 249 -20.70 -8.64 -9.38
CA LYS A 249 -21.49 -9.74 -8.81
C LYS A 249 -21.73 -9.48 -7.33
N ALA A 250 -22.98 -9.60 -6.90
CA ALA A 250 -23.30 -9.73 -5.48
C ALA A 250 -22.84 -11.12 -5.00
N VAL A 251 -22.16 -11.17 -3.87
CA VAL A 251 -21.67 -12.40 -3.25
C VAL A 251 -21.92 -12.38 -1.74
N ALA A 252 -21.98 -13.56 -1.14
CA ALA A 252 -21.95 -13.67 0.32
C ALA A 252 -20.59 -13.21 0.86
N VAL A 253 -20.55 -12.80 2.12
CA VAL A 253 -19.30 -12.50 2.81
C VAL A 253 -18.46 -13.77 2.90
N ASP A 254 -17.21 -13.68 2.46
CA ASP A 254 -16.21 -14.73 2.43
C ASP A 254 -14.93 -14.21 3.10
N ALA A 255 -14.81 -14.49 4.40
CA ALA A 255 -13.68 -14.01 5.22
C ALA A 255 -12.34 -14.61 4.77
N GLU A 256 -12.33 -15.79 4.14
CA GLU A 256 -11.11 -16.44 3.63
C GLU A 256 -10.44 -15.61 2.53
N ARG A 257 -11.21 -14.78 1.81
CA ARG A 257 -10.64 -13.84 0.83
C ARG A 257 -9.75 -12.79 1.48
N LEU A 258 -9.99 -12.46 2.74
CA LEU A 258 -9.24 -11.46 3.50
C LEU A 258 -8.06 -12.07 4.28
N VAL A 259 -7.82 -13.38 4.15
CA VAL A 259 -6.69 -14.06 4.79
C VAL A 259 -5.41 -13.87 3.99
N ALA A 260 -4.31 -13.59 4.69
CA ALA A 260 -3.00 -13.48 4.09
C ALA A 260 -2.53 -14.81 3.50
N PRO A 261 -1.92 -14.81 2.30
CA PRO A 261 -1.25 -16.00 1.83
C PRO A 261 -0.07 -16.34 2.76
N PRO A 262 0.47 -17.56 2.70
CA PRO A 262 1.64 -17.93 3.48
C PRO A 262 2.82 -17.00 3.21
N GLN A 263 3.48 -16.55 4.28
CA GLN A 263 4.73 -15.78 4.21
C GLN A 263 5.91 -16.67 3.78
N VAL A 264 6.95 -16.06 3.20
CA VAL A 264 8.23 -16.74 2.97
C VAL A 264 8.85 -17.27 4.28
N GLU A 265 9.53 -18.41 4.18
CA GLU A 265 10.31 -18.96 5.30
C GLU A 265 11.66 -18.22 5.40
N PHE A 266 11.84 -17.45 6.48
CA PHE A 266 13.09 -16.71 6.72
C PHE A 266 14.24 -17.64 7.10
N GLY A 267 15.46 -17.28 6.68
CA GLY A 267 16.69 -18.02 6.99
C GLY A 267 16.92 -19.29 6.16
N LYS A 268 15.96 -19.70 5.32
CA LYS A 268 16.11 -20.85 4.44
C LYS A 268 16.68 -20.47 3.08
N VAL A 269 17.75 -21.14 2.67
CA VAL A 269 18.34 -20.96 1.34
C VAL A 269 17.56 -21.76 0.29
N SER A 270 17.23 -21.11 -0.82
CA SER A 270 16.59 -21.73 -1.99
C SER A 270 17.39 -21.44 -3.27
N GLU A 271 17.33 -22.34 -4.25
CA GLU A 271 17.84 -22.09 -5.60
C GLU A 271 16.66 -21.62 -6.48
N LYS A 272 16.81 -20.48 -7.17
CA LYS A 272 15.78 -19.97 -8.09
C LYS A 272 16.37 -19.38 -9.37
N LYS A 273 15.51 -19.11 -10.35
CA LYS A 273 15.88 -18.41 -11.59
C LYS A 273 15.29 -17.01 -11.56
N LEU A 274 16.14 -16.01 -11.68
CA LEU A 274 15.69 -14.65 -11.94
C LEU A 274 15.47 -14.47 -13.44
N PRO A 275 14.36 -13.83 -13.87
CA PRO A 275 14.11 -13.56 -15.27
C PRO A 275 15.04 -12.47 -15.82
N ALA A 276 15.00 -12.28 -17.14
CA ALA A 276 15.56 -11.08 -17.75
C ALA A 276 14.78 -9.86 -17.23
N ALA A 277 15.48 -8.74 -17.05
CA ALA A 277 14.86 -7.49 -16.62
C ALA A 277 15.63 -6.29 -17.19
N THR A 278 14.97 -5.13 -17.26
CA THR A 278 15.65 -3.85 -17.39
C THR A 278 15.72 -3.20 -16.02
N LEU A 279 16.91 -2.82 -15.60
CA LEU A 279 17.14 -2.13 -14.33
C LEU A 279 17.46 -0.66 -14.60
N ALA A 280 16.78 0.26 -13.93
CA ALA A 280 17.25 1.63 -13.78
C ALA A 280 18.21 1.66 -12.60
N CYS A 281 19.44 2.16 -12.78
CA CYS A 281 20.48 2.12 -11.76
C CYS A 281 21.20 3.46 -11.60
N VAL A 282 21.73 3.71 -10.41
CA VAL A 282 22.79 4.68 -10.12
C VAL A 282 23.90 4.02 -9.30
N THR A 283 25.11 4.57 -9.35
CA THR A 283 26.25 4.04 -8.59
C THR A 283 26.50 4.92 -7.37
N HIS A 284 26.46 4.31 -6.19
CA HIS A 284 26.91 4.90 -4.93
C HIS A 284 28.35 4.51 -4.64
N MET A 285 29.19 5.50 -4.36
CA MET A 285 30.59 5.33 -3.98
C MET A 285 30.79 5.66 -2.51
N GLY A 286 31.52 4.80 -1.79
CA GLY A 286 31.85 5.03 -0.38
C GLY A 286 30.99 4.22 0.60
N PRO A 287 31.02 4.58 1.89
CA PRO A 287 30.40 3.77 2.95
C PRO A 287 28.88 3.69 2.83
N TYR A 288 28.29 2.65 3.43
CA TYR A 288 26.85 2.40 3.39
C TYR A 288 26.02 3.43 4.16
N THR A 289 26.62 4.17 5.10
CA THR A 289 25.92 5.22 5.86
C THR A 289 25.35 6.33 4.97
N GLY A 290 25.92 6.56 3.78
CA GLY A 290 25.42 7.54 2.81
C GLY A 290 24.39 7.02 1.81
N ILE A 291 24.08 5.72 1.81
CA ILE A 291 23.29 5.10 0.74
C ILE A 291 21.83 5.58 0.74
N GLY A 292 21.27 5.92 1.90
CA GLY A 292 19.89 6.43 2.02
C GLY A 292 19.67 7.70 1.19
N ALA A 293 20.59 8.67 1.28
CA ALA A 293 20.53 9.90 0.49
C ALA A 293 20.69 9.64 -1.02
N ALA A 294 21.46 8.62 -1.41
CA ALA A 294 21.57 8.20 -2.81
C ALA A 294 20.26 7.57 -3.32
N ILE A 295 19.60 6.76 -2.49
CA ILE A 295 18.29 6.16 -2.79
C ILE A 295 17.23 7.24 -3.00
N GLU A 296 17.17 8.25 -2.13
CA GLU A 296 16.20 9.35 -2.27
C GLU A 296 16.36 10.09 -3.61
N LYS A 297 17.60 10.48 -3.96
CA LYS A 297 17.91 11.13 -5.25
C LYS A 297 17.58 10.22 -6.43
N PHE A 298 17.89 8.93 -6.31
CA PHE A 298 17.58 7.92 -7.31
C PHE A 298 16.08 7.81 -7.56
N MET A 299 15.28 7.66 -6.51
CA MET A 299 13.82 7.55 -6.62
C MET A 299 13.20 8.83 -7.18
N ALA A 300 13.68 10.01 -6.76
CA ALA A 300 13.23 11.27 -7.35
C ALA A 300 13.48 11.32 -8.87
N ALA A 301 14.65 10.88 -9.33
CA ALA A 301 14.99 10.83 -10.76
C ALA A 301 14.15 9.80 -11.54
N VAL A 302 13.84 8.64 -10.94
CA VAL A 302 12.94 7.63 -11.52
C VAL A 302 11.54 8.21 -11.72
N MET A 303 11.02 8.91 -10.71
CA MET A 303 9.69 9.55 -10.75
C MET A 303 9.63 10.71 -11.73
N GLU A 304 10.64 11.58 -11.76
CA GLU A 304 10.74 12.69 -12.74
C GLU A 304 10.68 12.17 -14.18
N LYS A 305 11.36 11.05 -14.45
CA LYS A 305 11.38 10.40 -15.76
C LYS A 305 10.16 9.51 -16.02
N LYS A 306 9.24 9.39 -15.07
CA LYS A 306 8.01 8.59 -15.15
C LYS A 306 8.29 7.15 -15.58
N LEU A 307 9.36 6.56 -15.06
CA LEU A 307 9.71 5.19 -15.40
C LEU A 307 8.73 4.23 -14.70
N PRO A 308 8.04 3.35 -15.45
CA PRO A 308 7.12 2.38 -14.86
C PRO A 308 7.92 1.35 -14.06
N MET A 309 7.68 1.28 -12.76
CA MET A 309 8.35 0.35 -11.85
C MET A 309 7.82 -1.08 -12.09
N ALA A 310 8.70 -2.07 -12.07
CA ALA A 310 8.38 -3.46 -12.39
C ALA A 310 8.85 -4.46 -11.33
N GLY A 311 9.24 -3.98 -10.15
CA GLY A 311 9.86 -4.81 -9.13
C GLY A 311 10.33 -4.04 -7.90
N PRO A 312 10.71 -4.74 -6.83
CA PRO A 312 11.34 -4.14 -5.66
C PRO A 312 12.73 -3.58 -5.98
N MET A 313 13.16 -2.60 -5.18
CA MET A 313 14.51 -2.03 -5.26
C MET A 313 15.56 -3.06 -4.84
N MET A 314 16.75 -2.98 -5.44
CA MET A 314 17.88 -3.83 -5.11
C MET A 314 19.19 -3.06 -5.04
N MET A 315 20.06 -3.50 -4.14
CA MET A 315 21.45 -3.07 -4.01
C MET A 315 22.36 -4.15 -4.58
N ILE A 316 23.27 -3.78 -5.47
CA ILE A 316 24.24 -4.69 -6.07
C ILE A 316 25.64 -4.30 -5.62
N TYR A 317 26.26 -5.13 -4.79
CA TYR A 317 27.54 -4.85 -4.15
C TYR A 317 28.71 -5.23 -5.07
N LYS A 318 29.15 -4.29 -5.93
CA LYS A 318 30.25 -4.52 -6.89
C LYS A 318 31.61 -4.63 -6.20
N LYS A 319 31.85 -3.75 -5.22
CA LYS A 319 33.03 -3.74 -4.36
C LYS A 319 32.56 -3.58 -2.93
N ALA A 320 32.77 -4.61 -2.12
CA ALA A 320 32.29 -4.68 -0.75
C ALA A 320 33.20 -5.59 0.08
N PRO A 321 33.07 -5.58 1.43
CA PRO A 321 33.72 -6.58 2.26
C PRO A 321 33.29 -8.00 1.86
N PRO A 322 34.20 -9.00 1.95
CA PRO A 322 35.59 -8.86 2.36
C PRO A 322 36.55 -8.45 1.22
N GLN A 323 36.07 -8.25 -0.01
CA GLN A 323 36.91 -7.99 -1.20
C GLN A 323 37.72 -6.69 -1.07
N VAL A 324 37.11 -5.66 -0.48
CA VAL A 324 37.75 -4.37 -0.22
C VAL A 324 37.53 -4.01 1.25
N LYS A 325 38.60 -3.60 1.94
CA LYS A 325 38.55 -3.22 3.37
C LYS A 325 38.24 -1.75 3.60
N ASP A 326 38.72 -0.88 2.71
CA ASP A 326 38.53 0.57 2.80
C ASP A 326 37.11 0.96 2.35
N PRO A 327 36.24 1.45 3.26
CA PRO A 327 34.86 1.80 2.91
C PRO A 327 34.74 2.88 1.86
N LYS A 328 35.76 3.74 1.68
CA LYS A 328 35.77 4.79 0.64
C LYS A 328 35.82 4.21 -0.78
N LYS A 329 36.23 2.94 -0.90
CA LYS A 329 36.35 2.22 -2.18
C LYS A 329 35.17 1.28 -2.43
N PHE A 330 34.16 1.26 -1.56
CA PHE A 330 32.95 0.50 -1.81
C PHE A 330 32.21 1.08 -3.01
N GLU A 331 31.63 0.17 -3.79
CA GLU A 331 30.87 0.49 -5.00
C GLU A 331 29.59 -0.33 -4.95
N THR A 332 28.46 0.35 -4.85
CA THR A 332 27.13 -0.26 -4.78
C THR A 332 26.26 0.33 -5.87
N GLU A 333 25.65 -0.52 -6.70
CA GLU A 333 24.60 -0.05 -7.61
C GLU A 333 23.27 -0.09 -6.89
N VAL A 334 22.59 1.04 -6.82
CA VAL A 334 21.19 1.14 -6.40
C VAL A 334 20.37 0.98 -7.67
N CYS A 335 19.54 -0.06 -7.73
CA CYS A 335 18.79 -0.41 -8.92
C CYS A 335 17.30 -0.67 -8.64
N LEU A 336 16.46 -0.41 -9.63
CA LEU A 336 15.03 -0.70 -9.63
C LEU A 336 14.62 -1.33 -10.96
N PRO A 337 13.93 -2.48 -10.98
CA PRO A 337 13.35 -3.02 -12.20
C PRO A 337 12.33 -2.06 -12.81
N VAL A 338 12.39 -1.85 -14.13
CA VAL A 338 11.49 -0.95 -14.86
C VAL A 338 10.96 -1.59 -16.15
N ALA A 339 9.71 -1.29 -16.51
CA ALA A 339 9.02 -1.81 -17.69
C ALA A 339 9.30 -0.99 -18.96
N VAL A 340 10.57 -0.67 -19.21
CA VAL A 340 11.03 -0.02 -20.46
C VAL A 340 12.21 -0.79 -21.06
N PRO A 341 12.46 -0.72 -22.38
CA PRO A 341 13.63 -1.33 -22.98
C PRO A 341 14.94 -0.72 -22.44
N ALA A 342 15.97 -1.53 -22.20
CA ALA A 342 17.28 -1.05 -21.74
C ALA A 342 17.97 -0.05 -22.68
N LYS A 343 17.57 -0.01 -23.96
CA LYS A 343 18.06 0.95 -24.97
C LYS A 343 17.34 2.31 -24.95
N THR A 344 16.38 2.51 -24.05
CA THR A 344 15.61 3.75 -23.93
C THR A 344 16.53 4.89 -23.51
N LYS A 345 16.46 6.03 -24.21
CA LYS A 345 17.27 7.21 -23.91
C LYS A 345 16.63 7.99 -22.76
N LEU A 346 17.36 8.17 -21.65
CA LEU A 346 16.88 8.86 -20.45
C LEU A 346 17.18 10.37 -20.43
N GLY A 347 17.89 10.89 -21.45
CA GLY A 347 18.38 12.27 -21.45
C GLY A 347 19.60 12.46 -20.53
N LYS A 348 19.80 13.68 -20.02
CA LYS A 348 20.89 13.99 -19.07
C LYS A 348 20.58 13.42 -17.68
N GLY A 349 21.64 13.08 -16.93
CA GLY A 349 21.57 12.59 -15.55
C GLY A 349 22.42 11.35 -15.33
N GLU A 350 22.50 10.92 -14.07
CA GLU A 350 23.29 9.75 -13.64
C GLU A 350 22.54 8.41 -13.79
N LEU A 351 21.22 8.47 -13.98
CA LEU A 351 20.37 7.30 -14.14
C LEU A 351 20.71 6.57 -15.46
N ARG A 352 20.97 5.28 -15.36
CA ARG A 352 21.31 4.42 -16.49
C ARG A 352 20.43 3.18 -16.53
N LEU A 353 20.05 2.75 -17.74
CA LEU A 353 19.33 1.51 -17.94
C LEU A 353 20.30 0.37 -18.22
N VAL A 354 20.12 -0.75 -17.54
CA VAL A 354 20.98 -1.93 -17.62
C VAL A 354 20.12 -3.14 -17.96
N ALA A 355 20.52 -3.89 -18.98
CA ALA A 355 19.91 -5.18 -19.28
C ALA A 355 20.46 -6.25 -18.32
N GLN A 356 19.59 -6.79 -17.49
CA GLN A 356 19.86 -7.98 -16.69
C GLN A 356 19.50 -9.23 -17.49
N LYS A 357 20.47 -10.13 -17.66
CA LYS A 357 20.22 -11.45 -18.26
C LYS A 357 19.55 -12.38 -17.24
N PRO A 358 18.74 -13.36 -17.68
CA PRO A 358 18.28 -14.41 -16.78
C PRO A 358 19.46 -15.09 -16.09
N MET A 359 19.32 -15.39 -14.80
CA MET A 359 20.40 -16.00 -14.02
C MET A 359 19.86 -16.97 -12.97
N LYS A 360 20.65 -18.02 -12.69
CA LYS A 360 20.43 -18.88 -11.53
C LYS A 360 21.02 -18.21 -10.30
N VAL A 361 20.31 -18.29 -9.19
CA VAL A 361 20.73 -17.69 -7.94
C VAL A 361 20.48 -18.63 -6.77
N LEU A 362 21.30 -18.52 -5.73
CA LEU A 362 20.85 -18.87 -4.38
C LEU A 362 20.23 -17.62 -3.74
N SER A 363 19.15 -17.82 -3.01
CA SER A 363 18.34 -16.78 -2.39
C SER A 363 18.05 -17.15 -0.94
N LEU A 364 18.09 -16.16 -0.05
CA LEU A 364 17.68 -16.28 1.34
C LEU A 364 16.88 -15.05 1.74
N TYR A 365 15.66 -15.29 2.20
CA TYR A 365 14.83 -14.24 2.79
C TYR A 365 15.22 -14.02 4.26
N GLY A 366 15.21 -12.77 4.69
CA GLY A 366 15.47 -12.39 6.07
C GLY A 366 14.51 -11.31 6.53
N GLN A 367 14.45 -11.15 7.85
CA GLN A 367 13.71 -10.09 8.51
C GLN A 367 14.62 -9.38 9.52
N GLY A 368 14.48 -8.07 9.63
CA GLY A 368 15.27 -7.18 10.47
C GLY A 368 15.99 -6.10 9.66
N ASP A 369 16.86 -5.36 10.35
CA ASP A 369 17.48 -4.16 9.80
C ASP A 369 18.29 -4.45 8.52
N TYR A 370 18.19 -3.54 7.54
CA TYR A 370 18.87 -3.69 6.25
C TYR A 370 20.40 -3.58 6.31
N GLY A 371 20.99 -3.33 7.47
CA GLY A 371 22.43 -3.30 7.69
C GLY A 371 22.94 -4.61 8.25
N GLN A 372 22.88 -4.76 9.56
CA GLN A 372 23.42 -5.90 10.29
C GLN A 372 22.72 -7.20 9.90
N LYS A 373 21.38 -7.28 9.98
CA LYS A 373 20.66 -8.52 9.66
C LYS A 373 20.83 -8.95 8.21
N ALA A 374 20.84 -8.00 7.28
CA ALA A 374 21.17 -8.29 5.89
C ALA A 374 22.61 -8.80 5.71
N GLY A 375 23.59 -8.22 6.43
CA GLY A 375 24.98 -8.70 6.42
C GLY A 375 25.13 -10.13 6.97
N GLU A 376 24.46 -10.45 8.08
CA GLU A 376 24.40 -11.80 8.65
C GLU A 376 23.83 -12.81 7.64
N ALA A 377 22.71 -12.44 6.99
CA ALA A 377 22.05 -13.22 5.96
C ALA A 377 22.95 -13.46 4.73
N MET A 378 23.68 -12.44 4.26
CA MET A 378 24.67 -12.60 3.18
C MET A 378 25.78 -13.58 3.58
N GLY A 379 26.27 -13.49 4.82
CA GLY A 379 27.26 -14.41 5.35
C GLY A 379 26.77 -15.86 5.35
N ALA A 380 25.53 -16.09 5.80
CA ALA A 380 24.90 -17.40 5.76
C ALA A 380 24.73 -17.93 4.32
N LEU A 381 24.26 -17.08 3.41
CA LEU A 381 24.10 -17.42 1.99
C LEU A 381 25.45 -17.83 1.36
N MET A 382 26.54 -17.10 1.64
CA MET A 382 27.86 -17.42 1.10
C MET A 382 28.43 -18.73 1.66
N LYS A 383 28.16 -19.06 2.93
CA LYS A 383 28.49 -20.37 3.49
C LYS A 383 27.76 -21.49 2.74
N GLU A 384 26.49 -21.29 2.42
CA GLU A 384 25.70 -22.26 1.65
C GLU A 384 26.21 -22.42 0.21
N VAL A 385 26.58 -21.32 -0.45
CA VAL A 385 27.23 -21.35 -1.77
C VAL A 385 28.47 -22.25 -1.74
N ALA A 386 29.32 -22.09 -0.73
CA ALA A 386 30.53 -22.88 -0.53
C ALA A 386 30.20 -24.36 -0.23
N ALA A 387 29.27 -24.63 0.68
CA ALA A 387 28.84 -25.98 1.04
C ALA A 387 28.27 -26.74 -0.17
N LYS A 388 27.47 -26.08 -1.02
CA LYS A 388 26.93 -26.64 -2.27
C LYS A 388 27.94 -26.69 -3.40
N LYS A 389 29.19 -26.27 -3.19
CA LYS A 389 30.27 -26.20 -4.20
C LYS A 389 29.86 -25.40 -5.45
N LYS A 390 28.98 -24.41 -5.30
CA LYS A 390 28.55 -23.53 -6.39
C LYS A 390 29.58 -22.42 -6.58
N LYS A 391 29.72 -21.91 -7.80
CA LYS A 391 30.63 -20.78 -8.09
C LYS A 391 29.83 -19.49 -8.22
N PRO A 392 30.18 -18.41 -7.48
CA PRO A 392 29.60 -17.09 -7.72
C PRO A 392 29.74 -16.65 -9.18
N ALA A 393 28.64 -16.20 -9.78
CA ALA A 393 28.58 -15.72 -11.16
C ALA A 393 28.63 -14.19 -11.29
N GLY A 394 28.63 -13.49 -10.16
CA GLY A 394 28.51 -12.04 -10.08
C GLY A 394 28.46 -11.54 -8.63
N PRO A 395 28.25 -10.22 -8.45
CA PRO A 395 28.10 -9.60 -7.12
C PRO A 395 26.86 -10.13 -6.38
N CYS A 396 26.94 -10.16 -5.05
CA CYS A 396 25.78 -10.37 -4.20
C CYS A 396 24.81 -9.19 -4.33
N MET A 397 23.52 -9.46 -4.15
CA MET A 397 22.45 -8.49 -4.25
C MET A 397 21.59 -8.53 -2.98
N GLN A 398 21.07 -7.37 -2.57
CA GLN A 398 20.05 -7.26 -1.54
C GLN A 398 18.81 -6.63 -2.14
N VAL A 399 17.68 -7.31 -2.08
CA VAL A 399 16.36 -6.81 -2.49
C VAL A 399 15.63 -6.34 -1.24
N THR A 400 15.08 -5.14 -1.28
CA THR A 400 14.34 -4.52 -0.18
C THR A 400 12.88 -4.35 -0.56
N PHE A 401 11.96 -4.79 0.31
CA PHE A 401 10.52 -4.78 0.04
C PHE A 401 9.78 -3.64 0.73
N MET A 402 10.36 -3.07 1.79
CA MET A 402 9.77 -2.01 2.61
C MET A 402 10.67 -0.78 2.69
N ASP A 403 10.05 0.38 2.88
CA ASP A 403 10.74 1.64 3.21
C ASP A 403 11.14 1.64 4.70
N PRO A 404 12.45 1.72 5.04
CA PRO A 404 12.91 1.76 6.43
C PRO A 404 12.44 3.02 7.19
N LYS A 405 11.85 4.02 6.54
CA LYS A 405 11.21 5.15 7.21
C LYS A 405 9.78 4.88 7.65
N ALA A 406 9.10 3.94 7.00
CA ALA A 406 7.69 3.62 7.25
C ALA A 406 7.50 2.44 8.21
N TYR A 407 8.56 1.65 8.42
CA TYR A 407 8.53 0.42 9.21
C TYR A 407 9.67 0.40 10.23
N PRO A 408 9.44 -0.16 11.42
CA PRO A 408 10.50 -0.34 12.39
C PRO A 408 11.53 -1.36 11.88
N PRO A 409 12.83 -1.24 12.25
CA PRO A 409 13.89 -2.06 11.69
C PRO A 409 13.66 -3.57 11.80
N GLU A 410 13.08 -4.05 12.89
CA GLU A 410 12.78 -5.46 13.16
C GLU A 410 11.70 -6.05 12.25
N GLU A 411 10.86 -5.21 11.63
CA GLU A 411 9.80 -5.67 10.73
C GLU A 411 10.27 -5.77 9.28
N LEU A 412 11.37 -5.10 8.92
CA LEU A 412 11.86 -5.00 7.55
C LEU A 412 12.18 -6.37 6.96
N ILE A 413 11.67 -6.63 5.77
CA ILE A 413 11.87 -7.88 5.02
C ILE A 413 12.78 -7.57 3.85
N PHE A 414 13.78 -8.41 3.68
CA PHE A 414 14.71 -8.35 2.58
C PHE A 414 14.97 -9.74 2.01
N GLU A 415 15.57 -9.76 0.83
CA GLU A 415 16.10 -10.96 0.23
C GLU A 415 17.57 -10.72 -0.12
N VAL A 416 18.46 -11.61 0.30
CA VAL A 416 19.85 -11.62 -0.18
C VAL A 416 20.00 -12.67 -1.26
N VAL A 417 20.69 -12.32 -2.33
CA VAL A 417 20.75 -13.10 -3.57
C VAL A 417 22.17 -13.18 -4.09
N GLN A 418 22.64 -14.39 -4.37
CA GLN A 418 23.95 -14.63 -4.95
C GLN A 418 23.79 -15.33 -6.31
N PRO A 419 24.14 -14.66 -7.42
CA PRO A 419 24.24 -15.33 -8.73
C PRO A 419 25.23 -16.49 -8.70
N ILE A 420 24.87 -17.63 -9.31
CA ILE A 420 25.68 -18.86 -9.32
C ILE A 420 25.84 -19.45 -10.73
N ARG A 421 26.92 -20.23 -10.94
CA ARG A 421 27.11 -21.11 -12.10
C ARG A 421 27.01 -22.58 -11.69
#